data_AF-A0A2U1KNF5-F1
#
_entry.id   AF-A0A2U1KNF5-F1
#
_cell.length_a   1.000
_cell.length_b   1.000
_cell.length_c   1.000
_cell.angle_alpha   90.00
_cell.angle_beta   90.00
_cell.angle_gamma   90.00
#
_symmetry.space_group_name_H-M   'P 1'
#
loop_
_entity.id
_entity.type
_entity.pdbx_description
1 polymer ?
#
loop_
_entity_poly.entity_id
_entity_poly.type
_entity_poly.pdbx_seq_one_letter_code
_entity_poly.pdbx_strand_id
1 'polypeptide(L)'
;MTIMEIKWEALPGDNKNEEIVATNEKHPDQPIVVGKHLSPQVKNQLVQLLANSLDIFAWTPDDMTRVPREFVEHILGLNQYAPPVVQKRMSISLGMSNSMTTQVRDLIQAGILALYLYL
;
A
#
# COMPACT_ATOMS: atom_id res chain seq x y z
N MET A 1 -22.19 -21.17 10.28
CA MET A 1 -20.74 -21.35 10.04
C MET A 1 -20.15 -19.95 9.89
N THR A 2 -19.64 -19.39 10.98
CA THR A 2 -19.16 -17.99 11.03
C THR A 2 -17.86 -17.90 10.25
N ILE A 3 -17.93 -17.34 9.05
CA ILE A 3 -16.74 -16.98 8.29
C ILE A 3 -16.11 -15.83 9.08
N MET A 4 -15.04 -16.12 9.80
CA MET A 4 -14.16 -15.10 10.36
C MET A 4 -13.76 -14.19 9.20
N GLU A 5 -14.02 -12.89 9.35
CA GLU A 5 -13.48 -11.86 8.47
C GLU A 5 -11.98 -12.12 8.35
N ILE A 6 -11.53 -12.56 7.18
CA ILE A 6 -10.10 -12.61 6.88
C ILE A 6 -9.68 -11.16 6.70
N LYS A 7 -9.35 -10.53 7.82
CA LYS A 7 -8.58 -9.31 7.88
C LYS A 7 -7.17 -9.69 7.44
N TRP A 8 -6.84 -9.42 6.19
CA TRP A 8 -5.55 -9.75 5.57
C TRP A 8 -4.41 -8.81 5.98
N GLU A 9 -4.66 -7.95 6.98
CA GLU A 9 -3.62 -7.16 7.63
C GLU A 9 -3.64 -7.52 9.11
N ALA A 10 -2.63 -8.28 9.56
CA ALA A 10 -2.26 -8.23 10.96
C ALA A 10 -2.09 -6.74 11.30
N LEU A 11 -2.83 -6.25 12.29
CA LEU A 11 -2.68 -4.85 12.68
C LEU A 11 -1.22 -4.61 13.06
N PRO A 12 -0.64 -3.43 12.76
CA PRO A 12 0.64 -3.04 13.33
C PRO A 12 0.67 -3.37 14.83
N GLY A 13 1.59 -4.24 15.26
CA GLY A 13 1.72 -4.67 16.66
C GLY A 13 0.87 -5.87 17.12
N ASP A 14 0.12 -6.54 16.24
CA ASP A 14 -0.62 -7.79 16.57
C ASP A 14 0.33 -8.99 16.76
N ASN A 15 1.53 -8.92 16.17
CA ASN A 15 2.60 -9.86 16.44
C ASN A 15 3.26 -9.56 17.80
N LYS A 16 3.27 -10.56 18.70
CA LYS A 16 3.89 -10.44 20.03
C LYS A 16 5.38 -10.05 19.98
N ASN A 17 6.07 -10.29 18.87
CA ASN A 17 7.48 -9.96 18.66
C ASN A 17 7.71 -8.56 18.05
N GLU A 18 6.65 -7.79 17.83
CA GLU A 18 6.70 -6.47 17.22
C GLU A 18 6.15 -5.41 18.17
N GLU A 19 6.66 -4.20 18.05
CA GLU A 19 6.20 -3.02 18.75
C GLU A 19 6.05 -1.84 17.80
N ILE A 20 5.06 -1.01 18.12
CA ILE A 20 4.74 0.20 17.37
C ILE A 20 5.60 1.33 17.91
N VAL A 21 6.35 2.00 17.04
CA VAL A 21 7.13 3.18 17.37
C VAL A 21 6.62 4.36 16.54
N ALA A 22 6.22 5.43 17.21
CA ALA A 22 5.92 6.69 16.56
C ALA A 22 7.24 7.43 16.26
N THR A 23 7.56 7.59 14.97
CA THR A 23 8.74 8.33 14.50
C THR A 23 8.38 9.70 13.94
N ASN A 24 7.14 9.91 13.50
CA ASN A 24 6.66 11.18 12.98
C ASN A 24 5.81 11.93 14.02
N GLU A 25 6.35 12.99 14.62
CA GLU A 25 5.64 13.80 15.61
C GLU A 25 4.42 14.53 15.03
N LYS A 26 4.45 14.85 13.73
CA LYS A 26 3.37 15.59 13.04
C LYS A 26 2.24 14.67 12.58
N HIS A 27 2.53 13.39 12.33
CA HIS A 27 1.59 12.38 11.85
C HIS A 27 1.67 11.13 12.72
N PRO A 28 1.06 11.12 13.92
CA PRO A 28 1.07 9.95 14.81
C PRO A 28 0.35 8.73 14.23
N ASP A 29 -0.46 8.93 13.18
CA ASP A 29 -1.13 7.92 12.37
C ASP A 29 -0.20 7.20 11.37
N GLN A 30 1.07 7.60 11.31
CA GLN A 30 2.13 6.98 10.49
C GLN A 30 3.14 6.22 11.37
N PRO A 31 2.73 5.18 12.12
CA PRO A 31 3.66 4.44 12.97
C PRO A 31 4.55 3.49 12.17
N ILE A 32 5.75 3.22 12.70
CA ILE A 32 6.62 2.15 12.18
C ILE A 32 6.60 0.99 13.16
N VAL A 33 6.52 -0.23 12.61
CA VAL A 33 6.62 -1.45 13.39
C VAL A 33 8.05 -1.93 13.43
N VAL A 34 8.58 -2.14 14.63
CA VAL A 34 9.96 -2.59 14.87
C VAL A 34 9.92 -3.90 15.68
N GLY A 35 10.91 -4.76 15.48
CA GLY A 35 11.04 -6.00 16.26
C GLY A 35 11.43 -5.74 17.71
N LYS A 36 10.73 -6.34 18.67
CA LYS A 36 11.00 -6.26 20.12
C LYS A 36 12.31 -6.92 20.55
N HIS A 37 12.84 -7.83 19.73
CA HIS A 37 14.07 -8.58 20.03
C HIS A 37 15.34 -7.78 19.75
N LEU A 38 15.23 -6.55 19.26
CA LEU A 38 16.37 -5.66 19.09
C LEU A 38 16.93 -5.23 20.45
N SER A 39 18.25 -5.16 20.56
CA SER A 39 18.87 -4.58 21.74
C SER A 39 18.49 -3.09 21.85
N PRO A 40 18.40 -2.52 23.06
CA PRO A 40 18.00 -1.13 23.25
C PRO A 40 18.85 -0.13 22.44
N GLN A 41 20.15 -0.39 22.33
CA GLN A 41 21.07 0.45 21.56
C GLN A 41 20.75 0.41 20.05
N VAL A 42 20.59 -0.78 19.48
CA VAL A 42 20.29 -0.94 18.05
C VAL A 42 18.91 -0.38 17.74
N LYS A 43 17.93 -0.62 18.61
CA LYS A 43 16.59 -0.06 18.47
C LYS A 43 16.63 1.46 18.43
N ASN A 44 17.33 2.12 19.36
CA ASN A 44 17.42 3.58 19.38
C ASN A 44 18.08 4.13 18.11
N GLN A 45 19.14 3.49 17.63
CA GLN A 45 19.80 3.89 16.38
C GLN A 45 18.86 3.74 15.17
N LEU A 46 18.11 2.64 15.10
CA LEU A 46 17.13 2.40 14.05
C LEU A 46 16.00 3.43 14.09
N VAL A 47 15.44 3.71 15.26
CA VAL A 47 14.35 4.69 15.42
C VAL A 47 14.82 6.09 15.01
N GLN A 48 16.04 6.48 15.40
CA GLN A 48 16.61 7.76 14.97
C GLN A 48 16.83 7.83 13.47
N LEU A 49 17.34 6.75 12.86
CA LEU A 49 17.52 6.67 11.41
C LEU A 49 16.19 6.87 10.69
N LEU A 50 15.16 6.13 11.11
CA LEU A 50 13.82 6.18 10.51
C LEU A 50 13.14 7.53 10.69
N ALA A 51 13.30 8.17 11.85
CA ALA A 51 12.78 9.51 12.11
C ALA A 51 13.46 10.59 11.23
N ASN A 52 14.72 10.37 10.84
CA ASN A 52 15.45 11.26 9.94
C ASN A 52 15.16 10.98 8.44
N SER A 53 14.44 9.91 8.12
CA SER A 53 14.18 9.47 6.75
C SER A 53 12.68 9.34 6.44
N LEU A 54 11.84 10.14 7.09
CA LEU A 54 10.38 10.08 6.96
C LEU A 54 9.90 10.38 5.54
N ASP A 55 10.67 11.14 4.78
CA ASP A 55 10.43 11.54 3.39
C ASP A 55 10.66 10.42 2.37
N ILE A 56 11.32 9.33 2.77
CA ILE A 56 11.59 8.17 1.90
C ILE A 56 10.39 7.21 1.84
N PHE A 57 9.51 7.25 2.83
CA PHE A 57 8.39 6.32 2.94
C PHE A 57 7.15 6.84 2.22
N ALA A 58 6.40 5.92 1.59
CA ALA A 58 5.09 6.20 1.01
C ALA A 58 3.98 5.84 2.01
N TRP A 59 3.62 6.78 2.87
CA TRP A 59 2.60 6.57 3.91
C TRP A 59 1.19 6.50 3.35
N THR A 60 0.95 7.26 2.30
CA THR A 60 -0.29 7.30 1.53
C THR A 60 0.03 7.08 0.04
N PRO A 61 -0.99 6.73 -0.77
CA PRO A 61 -0.79 6.65 -2.22
C PRO A 61 -0.28 7.93 -2.87
N ASP A 62 -0.52 9.09 -2.26
CA ASP A 62 -0.07 10.40 -2.73
C ASP A 62 1.44 10.62 -2.51
N ASP A 63 2.03 9.94 -1.51
CA ASP A 63 3.46 10.02 -1.22
C ASP A 63 4.32 9.21 -2.21
N MET A 64 3.70 8.33 -3.02
CA MET A 64 4.40 7.58 -4.04
C MET A 64 4.84 8.52 -5.18
N THR A 65 6.11 8.92 -5.17
CA THR A 65 6.72 9.71 -6.24
C THR A 65 6.66 8.93 -7.55
N ARG A 66 5.84 9.41 -8.49
CA ARG A 66 5.79 8.84 -9.84
C ARG A 66 7.10 9.07 -10.57
N VAL A 67 7.50 8.09 -11.35
CA VAL A 67 8.48 8.31 -12.41
C VAL A 67 7.77 9.00 -13.57
N PRO A 68 8.22 10.18 -14.02
CA PRO A 68 7.59 10.85 -15.16
C PRO A 68 7.68 9.96 -16.40
N ARG A 69 6.59 9.93 -17.19
CA ARG A 69 6.48 9.08 -18.40
C ARG A 69 7.57 9.35 -19.43
N GLU A 70 8.13 10.56 -19.46
CA GLU A 70 9.26 10.92 -20.32
C GLU A 70 10.54 10.13 -20.00
N PHE A 71 10.69 9.61 -18.78
CA PHE A 71 11.86 8.81 -18.39
C PHE A 71 11.62 7.31 -18.51
N VAL A 72 10.43 6.84 -18.14
CA VAL A 72 10.10 5.40 -18.12
C VAL A 72 8.67 5.20 -18.60
N GLU A 73 8.54 4.59 -19.78
CA GLU A 73 7.30 4.03 -20.29
C GLU A 73 7.57 2.60 -20.77
N HIS A 74 6.74 1.65 -20.36
CA HIS A 74 6.82 0.29 -20.85
C HIS A 74 5.76 0.06 -21.92
N ILE A 75 6.22 -0.16 -23.15
CA ILE A 75 5.34 -0.57 -24.25
C ILE A 75 5.19 -2.09 -24.18
N LEU A 76 3.98 -2.55 -23.89
CA LEU A 76 3.65 -3.97 -23.94
C LEU A 76 3.68 -4.44 -25.40
N GLY A 77 4.56 -5.39 -25.73
CA GLY A 77 4.64 -6.03 -27.04
C GLY A 77 3.45 -6.96 -27.28
N LEU A 78 2.30 -6.40 -27.60
CA LEU A 78 1.06 -7.14 -27.86
C LEU A 78 0.96 -7.56 -29.32
N ASN A 79 0.36 -8.72 -29.58
CA ASN A 79 -0.04 -9.09 -30.94
C ASN A 79 -1.20 -8.20 -31.39
N GLN A 80 -0.95 -7.31 -32.35
CA GLN A 80 -1.95 -6.38 -32.89
C GLN A 80 -3.18 -7.05 -33.53
N TYR A 81 -3.07 -8.33 -33.88
CA TYR A 81 -4.17 -9.11 -34.45
C TYR A 81 -4.94 -9.93 -33.41
N ALA A 82 -4.50 -9.93 -32.15
CA ALA A 82 -5.22 -10.62 -31.09
C ALA A 82 -6.47 -9.80 -30.70
N PRO A 83 -7.67 -10.42 -30.67
CA PRO A 83 -8.87 -9.73 -30.23
C PRO A 83 -8.80 -9.41 -28.73
N PRO A 84 -9.38 -8.29 -28.27
CA PRO A 84 -9.49 -7.99 -26.85
C PRO A 84 -10.36 -9.04 -26.15
N VAL A 85 -9.94 -9.47 -24.96
CA VAL A 85 -10.67 -10.45 -24.16
C VAL A 85 -11.27 -9.76 -22.95
N VAL A 86 -12.60 -9.68 -22.91
CA VAL A 86 -13.33 -9.19 -21.73
C VAL A 86 -13.49 -10.35 -20.75
N GLN A 87 -12.74 -10.30 -19.64
CA GLN A 87 -12.87 -11.28 -18.58
C GLN A 87 -14.05 -10.94 -17.67
N LYS A 88 -14.83 -11.97 -17.28
CA LYS A 88 -15.93 -11.80 -16.35
C LYS A 88 -15.39 -11.33 -15.00
N ARG A 89 -15.98 -10.26 -14.45
CA ARG A 89 -15.70 -9.81 -13.08
C ARG A 89 -15.96 -10.95 -12.09
N MET A 90 -14.96 -11.29 -11.28
CA MET A 90 -15.13 -12.26 -10.20
C MET A 90 -16.06 -11.70 -9.12
N SER A 91 -16.91 -12.56 -8.54
CA SER A 91 -17.73 -12.18 -7.39
C SER A 91 -16.82 -11.92 -6.19
N ILE A 92 -16.98 -10.75 -5.58
CA ILE A 92 -16.24 -10.34 -4.39
C ILE A 92 -17.25 -10.30 -3.24
N SER A 93 -16.84 -10.74 -2.05
CA SER A 93 -17.69 -10.69 -0.85
C SER A 93 -18.07 -9.24 -0.51
N LEU A 94 -19.23 -9.04 0.12
CA LEU A 94 -19.71 -7.70 0.46
C LEU A 94 -18.71 -6.93 1.36
N GLY A 95 -18.07 -7.63 2.30
CA GLY A 95 -17.06 -7.05 3.20
C GLY A 95 -15.80 -6.57 2.46
N MET A 96 -15.36 -7.30 1.42
CA MET A 96 -14.21 -6.91 0.60
C MET A 96 -14.55 -5.81 -0.41
N SER A 97 -15.78 -5.78 -0.92
CA SER A 97 -16.20 -4.84 -1.96
C SER A 97 -16.05 -3.37 -1.52
N ASN A 98 -16.35 -3.05 -0.27
CA ASN A 98 -16.22 -1.68 0.24
C ASN A 98 -14.76 -1.25 0.37
N SER A 99 -13.92 -2.10 0.97
CA SER A 99 -12.48 -1.82 1.12
C SER A 99 -11.80 -1.65 -0.24
N MET A 100 -12.10 -2.54 -1.21
CA MET A 100 -11.59 -2.42 -2.58
C MET A 100 -12.04 -1.13 -3.26
N THR A 101 -13.30 -0.73 -3.07
CA THR A 101 -13.82 0.51 -3.66
C THR A 101 -13.10 1.73 -3.12
N THR A 102 -12.82 1.76 -1.81
CA THR A 102 -12.03 2.84 -1.18
C THR A 102 -10.61 2.84 -1.73
N GLN A 103 -9.91 1.72 -1.71
CA GLN A 103 -8.52 1.63 -2.21
C GLN A 103 -8.41 2.03 -3.69
N VAL A 104 -9.32 1.56 -4.55
CA VAL A 104 -9.32 1.93 -5.98
C VAL A 104 -9.55 3.43 -6.14
N ARG A 105 -10.44 4.04 -5.34
CA ARG A 105 -10.65 5.49 -5.35
C ARG A 105 -9.37 6.23 -4.97
N ASP A 106 -8.69 5.82 -3.91
CA ASP A 106 -7.47 6.47 -3.44
C ASP A 106 -6.35 6.38 -4.49
N LEU A 107 -6.21 5.23 -5.15
CA LEU A 107 -5.26 5.06 -6.26
C LEU A 107 -5.60 5.91 -7.50
N ILE A 108 -6.89 6.13 -7.79
CA ILE A 108 -7.33 7.04 -8.85
C ILE A 108 -7.03 8.50 -8.46
N GLN A 109 -7.31 8.88 -7.22
CA GLN A 109 -7.04 10.24 -6.71
C GLN A 109 -5.55 10.56 -6.76
N ALA A 110 -4.71 9.62 -6.34
CA ALA A 110 -3.27 9.74 -6.49
C ALA A 110 -2.90 9.88 -7.98
N GLY A 111 -3.65 9.23 -8.88
CA GLY A 111 -3.44 9.18 -10.33
C GLY A 111 -2.63 7.96 -10.80
N ILE A 112 -2.52 6.93 -9.95
CA ILE A 112 -1.83 5.67 -10.23
C ILE A 112 -2.69 4.84 -11.19
N LEU A 113 -4.00 4.86 -10.94
CA LEU A 113 -5.01 4.28 -11.82
C LEU A 113 -5.71 5.39 -12.61
N ALA A 114 -6.11 5.05 -13.84
CA ALA A 114 -6.95 5.89 -14.67
C ALA A 114 -8.19 5.10 -15.11
N LEU A 115 -9.34 5.77 -15.16
CA LEU A 115 -10.54 5.20 -15.73
C LEU A 115 -10.43 5.24 -17.26
N TYR A 116 -10.67 4.10 -17.91
CA TYR A 116 -10.76 4.00 -19.35
C TYR A 116 -12.18 3.59 -19.72
N LEU A 117 -12.84 4.38 -20.57
CA LEU A 117 -14.13 4.02 -21.14
C LEU A 117 -13.85 3.23 -22.43
N TYR A 118 -14.21 1.95 -22.45
CA TYR A 118 -14.35 1.22 -23.69
C TYR A 118 -15.66 1.69 -24.35
N LEU A 119 -15.56 2.35 -25.50
CA LEU A 119 -16.68 2.60 -26.42
C LEU A 119 -16.99 1.33 -27.22
#